data_AF-A0A511YI89-F1
#
_entry.id   AF-A0A511YI89-F1
#
_cell.length_a   1.000
_cell.length_b   1.000
_cell.length_c   1.000
_cell.angle_alpha   90.00
_cell.angle_beta   90.00
_cell.angle_gamma   90.00
#
_symmetry.space_group_name_H-M   'P 1'
#
loop_
_entity.id
_entity.type
_entity.pdbx_description
1 polymer ?
#
loop_
_entity_poly.entity_id
_entity_poly.type
_entity_poly.pdbx_seq_one_letter_code
_entity_poly.pdbx_strand_id
1 'polypeptide(L)' 'MKNLKKLSREGLKSIKGGYTPECINAWNSMTKCYSSKSQCEMDPSSPTTDLDDPNSPHFCIVICNRYCY' A
#
# COMPACT_ATOMS: atom_id res chain seq x y z
N MET A 1 -9.27 29.56 -21.15
CA MET A 1 -8.30 28.47 -20.93
C MET A 1 -7.57 28.75 -19.62
N LYS A 2 -7.78 27.92 -18.59
CA LYS A 2 -7.26 28.17 -17.23
C LYS A 2 -5.74 28.02 -17.21
N ASN A 3 -5.05 29.09 -16.84
CA ASN A 3 -3.61 29.13 -16.64
C ASN A 3 -3.21 28.09 -15.57
N LEU A 4 -2.66 26.95 -16.01
CA LEU A 4 -1.89 26.05 -15.16
C LEU A 4 -0.61 26.80 -14.76
N LYS A 5 -0.73 27.64 -13.73
CA LYS A 5 0.40 28.30 -13.07
C LYS A 5 1.42 27.21 -12.75
N LYS A 6 2.61 27.37 -13.32
CA LYS A 6 3.84 26.64 -13.02
C LYS A 6 3.84 26.23 -11.55
N LEU A 7 3.47 24.97 -11.27
CA LEU A 7 3.81 24.34 -10.01
C LEU A 7 5.34 24.36 -10.03
N SER A 8 5.95 25.24 -9.23
CA SER A 8 7.40 25.39 -9.18
C SER A 8 8.00 24.01 -8.96
N ARG A 9 9.04 23.66 -9.73
CA ARG A 9 9.75 22.37 -9.67
C ARG A 9 10.16 22.00 -8.23
N GLU A 10 10.24 22.99 -7.35
CA GLU A 10 10.53 22.87 -5.92
C GLU A 10 9.39 22.22 -5.12
N GLY A 11 8.12 22.47 -5.46
CA GLY A 11 6.98 21.76 -4.86
C GLY A 11 6.87 20.30 -5.32
N LEU A 12 7.33 20.02 -6.55
CA LEU A 12 7.48 18.66 -7.09
C LEU A 12 8.66 17.90 -6.47
N LYS A 13 9.69 18.60 -5.97
CA LYS A 13 10.81 17.96 -5.24
C LYS A 13 10.42 17.46 -3.85
N SER A 14 9.33 17.93 -3.25
CA SER A 14 8.78 17.30 -2.03
C SER A 14 7.94 16.06 -2.36
N ILE A 15 7.49 15.92 -3.62
CA ILE A 15 6.88 14.71 -4.16
C ILE A 15 7.97 13.85 -4.81
N LYS A 16 9.07 13.63 -4.09
CA LYS A 16 10.26 12.92 -4.59
C LYS A 16 10.01 11.41 -4.59
N GLY A 17 9.07 10.91 -5.39
CA GLY A 17 8.86 9.48 -5.63
C GLY A 17 8.71 8.62 -4.36
N GLY A 18 8.41 9.25 -3.23
CA GLY A 18 8.33 8.65 -1.92
C GLY A 18 6.88 8.57 -1.49
N TYR A 19 6.58 7.55 -0.70
CA TYR A 19 5.28 7.37 -0.11
C TYR A 19 4.97 8.55 0.83
N THR A 20 3.73 9.04 0.80
CA THR A 20 3.32 10.12 1.72
C THR A 20 3.50 9.64 3.16
N PRO A 21 3.68 10.55 4.13
CA PRO A 21 3.74 10.15 5.54
C PRO A 21 2.52 9.34 5.97
N GLU A 22 1.34 9.58 5.37
CA GLU A 22 0.13 8.79 5.60
C GLU A 22 0.29 7.34 5.13
N CYS A 23 0.88 7.12 3.95
CA CYS A 23 1.19 5.77 3.46
C CYS A 23 2.16 5.04 4.38
N ILE A 24 3.22 5.72 4.84
CA ILE A 24 4.21 5.14 5.74
C ILE A 24 3.56 4.79 7.08
N ASN A 25 2.73 5.68 7.62
CA ASN A 25 2.01 5.43 8.86
C ASN A 25 1.02 4.27 8.73
N ALA A 26 0.31 4.19 7.60
CA ALA A 26 -0.58 3.08 7.29
C ALA A 26 0.17 1.75 7.20
N TRP A 27 1.35 1.71 6.58
CA TRP A 27 2.17 0.49 6.55
C TRP A 27 2.72 0.09 7.92
N ASN A 28 3.10 1.04 8.75
CA ASN A 28 3.53 0.78 10.12
C ASN A 28 2.37 0.29 11.01
N SER A 29 1.12 0.57 10.62
CA SER A 29 -0.08 0.09 11.32
C SER A 29 -0.51 -1.31 10.87
N MET A 30 0.09 -1.83 9.79
CA MET A 30 -0.16 -3.18 9.27
C MET A 30 0.83 -4.16 9.86
N THR A 31 0.47 -5.45 9.84
CA THR A 31 1.34 -6.52 10.29
C THR A 31 2.52 -6.68 9.34
N LYS A 32 2.24 -6.66 8.03
CA LYS A 32 3.25 -6.83 6.99
C LYS A 32 2.80 -6.24 5.66
N CYS A 33 3.75 -5.77 4.86
CA CYS A 33 3.50 -5.18 3.54
C CYS A 33 4.45 -5.73 2.48
N TYR A 34 3.88 -6.06 1.33
CA TYR A 34 4.54 -6.63 0.16
C TYR A 34 4.47 -5.74 -1.07
N SER A 35 5.39 -5.96 -2.00
CA SER A 35 5.40 -5.27 -3.29
C SER A 35 4.48 -5.91 -4.33
N SER A 36 3.97 -7.12 -4.07
CA SER A 36 3.15 -7.88 -5.01
C SER A 36 2.02 -8.61 -4.30
N LYS A 37 0.85 -8.67 -4.94
CA LYS A 37 -0.34 -9.33 -4.40
C LYS A 37 -0.08 -10.80 -4.07
N SER A 38 0.55 -11.51 -5.01
CA SER A 38 0.85 -12.93 -4.85
C SER A 38 1.77 -13.21 -3.65
N GLN A 39 2.70 -12.31 -3.32
CA GLN A 39 3.56 -12.47 -2.13
C GLN A 39 2.76 -12.31 -0.84
N CYS A 40 1.79 -11.40 -0.84
CA CYS A 40 0.88 -11.22 0.28
C CYS A 40 -0.03 -12.45 0.44
N GLU A 41 -0.64 -12.91 -0.65
CA GLU A 41 -1.53 -14.08 -0.64
C GLU A 41 -0.80 -15.41 -0.37
N MET A 42 0.52 -15.48 -0.56
CA MET A 42 1.33 -16.66 -0.22
C MET A 42 1.90 -16.61 1.20
N ASP A 43 1.75 -15.50 1.93
CA ASP A 43 2.28 -15.42 3.29
C ASP A 43 1.39 -16.21 4.25
N PRO A 44 1.95 -17.19 4.99
CA PRO A 44 1.17 -18.04 5.90
C PRO A 44 0.63 -17.28 7.13
N SER A 45 1.08 -16.05 7.35
CA SER A 45 0.59 -15.16 8.41
C SER A 45 -0.50 -14.21 7.92
N SER A 46 -0.80 -14.17 6.60
CA SER A 46 -1.90 -13.37 6.09
C SER A 46 -3.23 -13.92 6.61
N PRO A 47 -4.05 -13.09 7.28
CA PRO A 47 -5.35 -13.50 7.75
C PRO A 47 -6.18 -13.95 6.57
N THR A 48 -6.70 -15.17 6.66
CA THR A 48 -7.71 -15.66 5.73
C THR A 48 -9.03 -14.98 6.07
N THR A 49 -9.85 -14.74 5.05
CA THR A 49 -11.18 -14.12 5.25
C THR A 49 -12.09 -15.03 6.11
N ASP A 50 -11.76 -16.32 6.18
CA ASP A 50 -12.40 -17.32 7.03
C ASP A 50 -11.34 -18.08 7.84
N LEU A 51 -11.52 -18.16 9.17
CA LEU A 51 -10.60 -18.84 10.08
C LEU A 51 -10.78 -20.37 10.08
N ASP A 52 -11.87 -20.88 9.50
CA ASP A 52 -12.23 -22.31 9.50
C ASP A 52 -11.95 -22.98 8.14
N ASP A 53 -11.86 -22.19 7.06
CA ASP A 53 -11.60 -22.70 5.70
C ASP A 53 -10.15 -22.43 5.22
N PRO A 54 -9.33 -23.48 4.99
CA PRO A 54 -7.95 -23.34 4.51
C PRO A 54 -7.84 -22.90 3.04
N ASN A 55 -8.95 -22.78 2.32
CA ASN A 55 -9.00 -22.29 0.94
C ASN A 55 -9.51 -20.85 0.84
N SER A 56 -9.78 -20.20 1.97
CA SER A 56 -10.33 -18.86 1.96
C SER A 56 -9.30 -17.85 1.47
N PRO A 57 -9.73 -16.86 0.68
CA PRO A 57 -8.82 -15.88 0.12
C PRO A 57 -8.11 -15.14 1.25
N HIS A 58 -6.78 -15.11 1.18
CA HIS A 58 -5.95 -14.29 2.05
C HIS A 58 -6.32 -12.81 1.88
N PHE A 59 -6.58 -12.13 2.98
CA PHE A 59 -7.02 -10.75 2.97
C PHE A 59 -5.80 -9.82 2.85
N CYS A 60 -5.62 -9.26 1.65
CA CYS A 60 -4.53 -8.34 1.33
C CYS A 60 -5.10 -7.02 0.80
N ILE A 61 -4.86 -5.93 1.51
CA ILE A 61 -5.31 -4.59 1.13
C ILE A 61 -4.21 -3.80 0.43
N VAL A 62 -4.58 -3.01 -0.58
CA VAL A 62 -3.64 -2.17 -1.31
C VAL A 62 -3.51 -0.82 -0.62
N ILE A 63 -2.33 -0.53 -0.09
CA ILE A 63 -1.99 0.74 0.54
C ILE A 63 -0.81 1.33 -0.22
N CYS A 64 -1.07 2.42 -0.95
CA CYS A 64 -0.06 3.17 -1.69
C CYS A 64 0.87 2.27 -2.50
N ASN A 65 0.32 1.44 -3.39
CA ASN A 65 1.07 0.49 -4.24
C ASN A 65 1.84 -0.62 -3.50
N ARG A 66 1.50 -0.90 -2.24
CA ARG A 66 1.89 -2.12 -1.53
C ARG A 66 0.67 -2.92 -1.11
N TYR A 67 0.84 -4.23 -0.99
CA TYR A 67 -0.18 -5.16 -0.52
C TYR A 67 0.11 -5.50 0.93
N CYS A 68 -0.75 -5.08 1.86
CA CYS A 68 -0.55 -5.24 3.28
C CYS A 68 -1.69 -6.03 3.93
N TYR A 69 -1.44 -6.57 5.12
CA TYR A 69 -2.44 -7.17 6.00
C TYR A 69 -2.04 -6.98 7.47
#